data_AF-A0A8C7M1I0-F1
#
_entry.id   AF-A0A8C7M1I0-F1
#
_cell.length_a   1.000
_cell.length_b   1.000
_cell.length_c   1.000
_cell.angle_alpha   90.00
_cell.angle_beta   90.00
_cell.angle_gamma   90.00
#
_symmetry.space_group_name_H-M   'P 1'
#
loop_
_entity.id
_entity.type
_entity.pdbx_description
1 polymer ?
#
loop_
_entity_poly.entity_id
_entity_poly.type
_entity_poly.pdbx_seq_one_letter_code
_entity_poly.pdbx_strand_id
1 'polypeptide(L)'
;MPSELERSMESLIMVFHLYSEKDGDGNTLSKKELKELMKTELASFLKSQKDPAAIDTIMKDLDQNGDGKCILLSAAMPSQLERSLQSLITVFHRYADKDGDCNTLSKKELKELMQTELGSFLKSQKDPAAIDKIMKDLDQNGDGKVNFEEFVSLVVGLSIACEQIYQLHTQKASAKK
;
A
#
# COMPACT_ATOMS: atom_id res chain seq x y z
N MET A 1 -14.39 -7.97 -10.99
CA MET A 1 -13.42 -8.54 -10.02
C MET A 1 -12.44 -7.46 -9.65
N PRO A 2 -12.00 -7.36 -8.39
CA PRO A 2 -11.03 -6.35 -7.97
C PRO A 2 -9.67 -6.60 -8.65
N SER A 3 -8.97 -5.52 -8.94
CA SER A 3 -7.62 -5.50 -9.54
C SER A 3 -6.56 -6.05 -8.57
N GLU A 4 -5.30 -6.10 -9.01
CA GLU A 4 -4.18 -6.52 -8.16
C GLU A 4 -3.91 -5.49 -7.05
N LEU A 5 -3.94 -4.21 -7.41
CA LEU A 5 -3.77 -3.11 -6.46
C LEU A 5 -4.92 -3.03 -5.45
N GLU A 6 -6.17 -3.19 -5.90
CA GLU A 6 -7.35 -3.19 -5.04
C GLU A 6 -7.28 -4.33 -4.01
N ARG A 7 -6.94 -5.56 -4.44
CA ARG A 7 -6.77 -6.70 -3.53
C ARG A 7 -5.64 -6.47 -2.53
N SER A 8 -4.57 -5.81 -2.96
CA SER A 8 -3.45 -5.50 -2.08
C SER A 8 -3.85 -4.49 -1.00
N MET A 9 -4.61 -3.45 -1.35
CA MET A 9 -5.18 -2.51 -0.37
C MET A 9 -6.16 -3.19 0.60
N GLU A 10 -7.07 -4.03 0.09
CA GLU A 10 -8.00 -4.81 0.94
C GLU A 10 -7.24 -5.74 1.90
N SER A 11 -6.17 -6.37 1.41
CA SER A 11 -5.32 -7.25 2.20
C SER A 11 -4.56 -6.51 3.30
N LEU A 12 -4.08 -5.29 3.04
CA LEU A 12 -3.48 -4.42 4.07
C LEU A 12 -4.48 -4.13 5.20
N ILE A 13 -5.70 -3.71 4.83
CA ILE A 13 -6.78 -3.41 5.78
C ILE A 13 -7.16 -4.66 6.58
N MET A 14 -7.33 -5.79 5.90
CA MET A 14 -7.71 -7.05 6.55
C MET A 14 -6.65 -7.55 7.52
N VAL A 15 -5.36 -7.51 7.16
CA VAL A 15 -4.27 -7.90 8.06
C VAL A 15 -4.22 -6.97 9.26
N PHE A 16 -4.44 -5.67 9.08
CA PHE A 16 -4.53 -4.74 10.21
C PHE A 16 -5.61 -5.17 11.21
N HIS A 17 -6.85 -5.37 10.74
CA HIS A 17 -7.95 -5.77 11.62
C HIS A 17 -7.72 -7.12 12.30
N LEU A 18 -7.24 -8.12 11.55
CA LEU A 18 -6.96 -9.47 12.06
C LEU A 18 -6.05 -9.45 13.30
N TYR A 19 -5.10 -8.52 13.36
CA TYR A 19 -4.20 -8.41 14.51
C TYR A 19 -4.69 -7.42 15.57
N SER A 20 -5.40 -6.35 15.20
CA SER A 20 -5.95 -5.37 16.15
C SER A 20 -7.15 -5.86 16.98
N GLU A 21 -7.79 -6.96 16.55
CA GLU A 21 -8.92 -7.57 17.26
C GLU A 21 -8.50 -8.65 18.28
N LYS A 22 -7.21 -9.04 18.34
CA LYS A 22 -6.77 -10.17 19.18
C LYS A 22 -6.86 -9.85 20.66
N ASP A 23 -6.35 -8.69 21.04
CA ASP A 23 -6.36 -8.19 22.42
C ASP A 23 -6.84 -6.72 22.50
N GLY A 24 -7.03 -6.05 21.35
CA GLY A 24 -7.35 -4.63 21.21
C GLY A 24 -8.80 -4.31 20.82
N ASP A 25 -9.02 -3.07 20.41
CA ASP A 25 -10.33 -2.51 20.06
C ASP A 25 -10.72 -2.70 18.58
N GLY A 26 -9.89 -3.41 17.80
CA GLY A 26 -10.08 -3.58 16.36
C GLY A 26 -9.71 -2.35 15.52
N ASN A 27 -9.27 -1.25 16.14
CA ASN A 27 -8.94 0.02 15.47
C ASN A 27 -7.48 0.44 15.68
N THR A 28 -6.79 -0.17 16.65
CA THR A 28 -5.40 0.13 16.98
C THR A 28 -4.60 -1.15 17.24
N LEU A 29 -3.32 -1.15 16.89
CA LEU A 29 -2.41 -2.23 17.24
C LEU A 29 -1.67 -1.89 18.54
N SER A 30 -1.88 -2.70 19.58
CA SER A 30 -1.03 -2.64 20.77
C SER A 30 0.41 -3.04 20.44
N LYS A 31 1.35 -2.68 21.31
CA LYS A 31 2.77 -3.09 21.16
C LYS A 31 2.93 -4.62 21.02
N LYS A 32 2.06 -5.40 21.67
CA LYS A 32 2.08 -6.87 21.61
C LYS A 32 1.60 -7.35 20.24
N GLU A 33 0.49 -6.83 19.75
CA GLU A 33 -0.10 -7.20 18.45
C GLU A 33 0.81 -6.76 17.29
N LEU A 34 1.37 -5.55 17.35
CA LEU A 34 2.36 -5.08 16.38
C LEU A 34 3.59 -6.01 16.33
N LYS A 35 4.10 -6.40 17.51
CA LYS A 35 5.24 -7.34 17.58
C LYS A 35 4.90 -8.70 16.98
N GLU A 36 3.66 -9.17 17.16
CA GLU A 36 3.20 -10.43 16.57
C GLU A 36 3.05 -10.32 15.05
N LEU A 37 2.45 -9.24 14.56
CA LEU A 37 2.33 -8.94 13.14
C LEU A 37 3.72 -8.90 12.48
N MET A 38 4.68 -8.16 13.04
CA MET A 38 6.04 -8.11 12.50
C MET A 38 6.70 -9.48 12.44
N LYS A 39 6.52 -10.31 13.48
CA LYS A 39 7.11 -11.65 13.52
C LYS A 39 6.47 -12.66 12.56
N THR A 40 5.19 -12.50 12.25
CA THR A 40 4.43 -13.46 11.46
C THR A 40 4.30 -13.01 10.00
N GLU A 41 3.83 -11.78 9.81
CA GLU A 41 3.59 -11.21 8.48
C GLU A 41 4.85 -10.65 7.85
N LEU A 42 5.85 -10.21 8.61
CA LEU A 42 7.12 -9.74 8.04
C LEU A 42 8.27 -10.72 8.32
N ALA A 43 7.94 -11.98 8.61
CA ALA A 43 8.90 -12.99 9.01
C ALA A 43 10.02 -13.19 7.97
N SER A 44 9.70 -13.11 6.67
CA SER A 44 10.71 -13.32 5.63
C SER A 44 11.63 -12.11 5.51
N PHE A 45 11.09 -10.91 5.63
CA PHE A 45 11.86 -9.66 5.70
C PHE A 45 12.77 -9.62 6.94
N LEU A 46 12.28 -10.07 8.09
CA LEU A 46 13.08 -10.14 9.31
C LEU A 46 14.14 -11.25 9.27
N LYS A 47 13.90 -12.36 8.55
CA LYS A 47 14.87 -13.46 8.40
C LYS A 47 15.99 -13.15 7.40
N SER A 48 15.73 -12.33 6.39
CA SER A 48 16.77 -11.85 5.48
C SER A 48 17.75 -10.90 6.20
N GLN A 49 17.27 -10.20 7.23
CA GLN A 49 18.05 -9.36 8.14
C GLN A 49 18.69 -10.24 9.24
N LYS A 50 19.94 -10.66 9.06
CA LYS A 50 20.64 -11.57 9.99
C LYS A 50 21.05 -10.95 11.34
N ASP A 51 20.64 -9.73 11.65
CA ASP A 51 21.00 -9.02 12.89
C ASP A 51 19.77 -8.66 13.73
N PRO A 52 19.61 -9.21 14.95
CA PRO A 52 18.55 -8.82 15.89
C PRO A 52 18.52 -7.31 16.24
N ALA A 53 19.66 -6.62 16.16
CA ALA A 53 19.72 -5.17 16.34
C ALA A 53 19.13 -4.41 15.15
N ALA A 54 19.12 -5.01 13.95
CA ALA A 54 18.52 -4.41 12.77
C ALA A 54 17.00 -4.25 12.92
N ILE A 55 16.31 -5.02 13.75
CA ILE A 55 14.85 -4.86 13.94
C ILE A 55 14.52 -3.54 14.66
N ASP A 56 15.27 -3.19 15.71
CA ASP A 56 15.15 -1.90 16.41
C ASP A 56 15.67 -0.73 15.56
N THR A 57 16.62 -1.01 14.66
CA THR A 57 17.16 -0.05 13.69
C THR A 57 16.25 0.13 12.47
N ILE A 58 15.54 -0.89 11.98
CA ILE A 58 14.54 -0.79 10.90
C ILE A 58 13.32 0.01 11.36
N MET A 59 12.99 0.00 12.66
CA MET A 59 12.04 0.96 13.24
C MET A 59 12.57 2.41 13.27
N LYS A 60 13.87 2.62 13.09
CA LYS A 60 14.52 3.94 13.01
C LYS A 60 14.89 4.38 11.58
N ASP A 61 15.16 3.44 10.68
CA ASP A 61 15.89 3.67 9.42
C ASP A 61 15.07 3.26 8.18
N LEU A 62 13.75 3.49 8.18
CA LEU A 62 12.90 3.33 6.98
C LEU A 62 13.20 4.33 5.85
N ASP A 63 14.35 5.01 5.86
CA ASP A 63 15.01 5.57 4.69
C ASP A 63 16.47 5.90 5.03
N GLN A 64 17.45 5.29 4.33
CA GLN A 64 18.82 5.85 4.27
C GLN A 64 19.83 5.21 3.31
N ASN A 65 19.49 4.24 2.45
CA ASN A 65 20.50 3.69 1.52
C ASN A 65 20.17 3.76 0.03
N GLY A 66 19.03 4.33 -0.37
CA GLY A 66 18.81 4.86 -1.73
C GLY A 66 19.14 3.93 -2.90
N ASP A 67 19.09 2.61 -2.72
CA ASP A 67 19.53 1.65 -3.74
C ASP A 67 18.40 1.09 -4.60
N GLY A 68 17.14 1.45 -4.30
CA GLY A 68 15.96 1.11 -5.11
C GLY A 68 15.78 -0.38 -5.39
N LYS A 69 16.48 -1.26 -4.68
CA LYS A 69 16.58 -2.68 -5.04
C LYS A 69 16.45 -3.56 -3.81
N CYS A 70 15.30 -3.43 -3.14
CA CYS A 70 14.87 -4.50 -2.25
C CYS A 70 14.54 -5.72 -3.13
N ILE A 71 15.48 -6.66 -3.22
CA ILE A 71 15.23 -8.03 -3.67
C ILE A 71 14.24 -8.64 -2.67
N LEU A 72 12.97 -8.29 -2.82
CA LEU A 72 11.88 -8.97 -2.16
C LEU A 72 11.74 -10.32 -2.84
N LEU A 73 12.05 -11.35 -2.05
CA LEU A 73 11.81 -12.78 -2.29
C LEU A 73 12.89 -13.53 -3.08
N SER A 74 13.91 -13.98 -2.35
CA SER A 74 14.47 -15.29 -2.63
C SER A 74 14.46 -16.15 -1.36
N ALA A 75 13.69 -17.25 -1.40
CA ALA A 75 13.75 -18.44 -0.54
C ALA A 75 12.73 -18.63 0.62
N ALA A 76 11.65 -17.85 0.73
CA ALA A 76 10.55 -18.18 1.65
C ALA A 76 9.17 -17.99 0.99
N MET A 77 8.16 -18.76 1.41
CA MET A 77 6.78 -18.44 1.07
C MET A 77 6.42 -17.12 1.76
N PRO A 78 6.19 -16.02 1.00
CA PRO A 78 5.87 -14.74 1.60
C PRO A 78 4.55 -14.82 2.37
N SER A 79 4.39 -13.98 3.38
CA SER A 79 3.12 -13.78 4.06
C SER A 79 2.08 -13.11 3.15
N GLN A 80 0.87 -12.90 3.66
CA GLN A 80 -0.13 -12.13 2.95
C GLN A 80 0.28 -10.65 2.83
N LEU A 81 0.79 -10.06 3.90
CA LEU A 81 1.27 -8.68 3.91
C LEU A 81 2.43 -8.45 2.94
N GLU A 82 3.42 -9.36 2.94
CA GLU A 82 4.61 -9.27 2.08
C GLU A 82 4.21 -9.36 0.60
N ARG A 83 3.28 -10.24 0.25
CA ARG A 83 2.74 -10.30 -1.12
C ARG A 83 2.04 -9.01 -1.52
N SER A 84 1.24 -8.42 -0.63
CA SER A 84 0.55 -7.17 -0.91
C SER A 84 1.53 -6.01 -1.12
N LEU A 85 2.53 -5.86 -0.26
CA LEU A 85 3.58 -4.84 -0.42
C LEU A 85 4.35 -5.02 -1.72
N GLN A 86 4.70 -6.26 -2.08
CA GLN A 86 5.38 -6.52 -3.34
C GLN A 86 4.49 -6.27 -4.56
N SER A 87 3.20 -6.53 -4.45
CA SER A 87 2.25 -6.20 -5.51
C SER A 87 2.18 -4.69 -5.74
N LEU A 88 2.22 -3.85 -4.70
CA LEU A 88 2.30 -2.38 -4.86
C LEU A 88 3.51 -1.97 -5.71
N ILE A 89 4.69 -2.51 -5.38
CA ILE A 89 5.95 -2.24 -6.10
C ILE A 89 5.86 -2.75 -7.54
N THR A 90 5.37 -3.98 -7.72
CA THR A 90 5.25 -4.61 -9.04
C THR A 90 4.28 -3.86 -9.93
N VAL A 91 3.14 -3.43 -9.39
CA VAL A 91 2.17 -2.63 -10.12
C VAL A 91 2.79 -1.30 -10.52
N PHE A 92 3.44 -0.57 -9.61
CA PHE A 92 4.08 0.70 -9.95
C PHE A 92 5.04 0.57 -11.13
N HIS A 93 6.02 -0.32 -11.04
CA HIS A 93 7.02 -0.49 -12.10
C HIS A 93 6.44 -1.04 -13.42
N ARG A 94 5.34 -1.82 -13.37
CA ARG A 94 4.63 -2.30 -14.56
C ARG A 94 4.08 -1.14 -15.41
N TYR A 95 3.68 -0.03 -14.79
CA TYR A 95 3.16 1.13 -15.51
C TYR A 95 4.24 2.18 -15.78
N ALA A 96 5.25 2.36 -14.92
CA ALA A 96 6.34 3.32 -15.11
C ALA A 96 7.29 2.96 -16.26
N ASP A 97 7.46 1.67 -16.56
CA ASP A 97 8.40 1.22 -17.60
C ASP A 97 7.87 1.41 -19.05
N LYS A 98 6.76 2.14 -19.26
CA LYS A 98 6.10 2.22 -20.58
C LYS A 98 6.62 3.34 -21.47
N ASP A 99 7.13 4.42 -20.90
CA ASP A 99 7.71 5.54 -21.64
C ASP A 99 9.25 5.60 -21.55
N GLY A 100 9.86 4.62 -20.88
CA GLY A 100 11.31 4.44 -20.76
C GLY A 100 11.89 4.97 -19.44
N ASP A 101 11.09 5.57 -18.56
CA ASP A 101 11.50 5.94 -17.20
C ASP A 101 10.88 5.01 -16.14
N CYS A 102 11.58 3.93 -15.80
CA CYS A 102 11.08 2.95 -14.84
C CYS A 102 10.95 3.44 -13.38
N ASN A 103 11.37 4.67 -13.07
CA ASN A 103 11.39 5.21 -11.70
C ASN A 103 10.20 6.12 -11.39
N THR A 104 9.50 6.62 -12.41
CA THR A 104 8.40 7.57 -12.23
C THR A 104 7.26 7.28 -13.20
N LEU A 105 6.04 7.62 -12.80
CA LEU A 105 4.88 7.57 -13.67
C LEU A 105 4.70 8.93 -14.34
N SER A 106 4.70 8.94 -15.67
CA SER A 106 4.17 10.10 -16.38
C SER A 106 2.66 10.20 -16.20
N LYS A 107 2.10 11.37 -16.47
CA LYS A 107 0.65 11.60 -16.44
C LYS A 107 -0.16 10.57 -17.26
N LYS A 108 0.39 10.11 -18.38
CA LYS A 108 -0.26 9.10 -19.24
C LYS A 108 -0.27 7.73 -18.56
N GLU A 109 0.85 7.33 -17.97
CA GLU A 109 0.99 6.06 -17.26
C GLU A 109 0.17 6.04 -15.98
N LEU A 110 0.18 7.14 -15.21
CA LEU A 110 -0.69 7.32 -14.06
C LEU A 110 -2.16 7.15 -14.46
N LYS A 111 -2.60 7.79 -15.55
CA LYS A 111 -3.97 7.65 -16.04
C LYS A 111 -4.32 6.18 -16.34
N GLU A 112 -3.42 5.45 -16.97
CA GLU A 112 -3.64 4.05 -17.30
C GLU A 112 -3.69 3.16 -16.06
N LEU A 113 -2.80 3.39 -15.09
CA LEU A 113 -2.80 2.72 -13.79
C LEU A 113 -4.12 2.98 -13.07
N MET A 114 -4.53 4.24 -12.97
CA MET A 114 -5.79 4.68 -12.36
C MET A 114 -6.99 3.95 -12.99
N GLN A 115 -7.07 3.90 -14.32
CA GLN A 115 -8.19 3.29 -15.02
C GLN A 115 -8.24 1.76 -14.90
N THR A 116 -7.08 1.12 -14.85
CA THR A 116 -6.97 -0.35 -14.90
C THR A 116 -6.96 -0.96 -13.50
N GLU A 117 -6.19 -0.38 -12.59
CA GLU A 117 -6.00 -0.88 -11.24
C GLU A 117 -7.00 -0.27 -10.25
N LEU A 118 -7.49 0.95 -10.47
CA LEU A 118 -8.41 1.63 -9.54
C LEU A 118 -9.76 1.93 -10.19
N GLY A 119 -10.15 1.11 -11.16
CA GLY A 119 -11.39 1.27 -11.88
C GLY A 119 -12.61 1.32 -10.96
N SER A 120 -12.61 0.62 -9.82
CA SER A 120 -13.74 0.69 -8.88
C SER A 120 -13.88 2.07 -8.21
N PHE A 121 -12.77 2.72 -7.87
CA PHE A 121 -12.74 4.07 -7.30
C PHE A 121 -13.14 5.13 -8.33
N LEU A 122 -12.81 4.90 -9.61
CA LEU A 122 -13.12 5.85 -10.68
C LEU A 122 -14.50 5.67 -11.30
N LYS A 123 -15.25 4.60 -11.00
CA LYS A 123 -16.60 4.37 -11.56
C LYS A 123 -17.58 5.51 -11.28
N SER A 124 -17.43 6.18 -10.15
CA SER A 124 -18.25 7.34 -9.77
C SER A 124 -17.66 8.67 -10.25
N GLN A 125 -16.41 8.68 -10.71
CA GLN A 125 -15.71 9.88 -11.14
C GLN A 125 -16.10 10.23 -12.59
N LYS A 126 -16.80 11.35 -12.75
CA LYS A 126 -17.26 11.87 -14.04
C LYS A 126 -16.48 13.09 -14.52
N ASP A 127 -15.62 13.64 -13.67
CA ASP A 127 -14.82 14.80 -14.01
C ASP A 127 -13.65 14.39 -14.94
N PRO A 128 -13.63 14.85 -16.21
CA PRO A 128 -12.53 14.55 -17.13
C PRO A 128 -11.19 15.11 -16.65
N ALA A 129 -11.19 16.11 -15.76
CA ALA A 129 -10.01 16.71 -15.13
C ALA A 129 -9.62 16.03 -13.80
N ALA A 130 -10.29 14.95 -13.39
CA ALA A 130 -9.98 14.28 -12.13
C ALA A 130 -8.54 13.77 -12.06
N ILE A 131 -8.04 13.22 -13.17
CA ILE A 131 -6.65 12.74 -13.25
C ILE A 131 -5.66 13.91 -13.16
N ASP A 132 -6.00 15.08 -13.70
CA ASP A 132 -5.15 16.27 -13.59
C ASP A 132 -5.04 16.75 -12.15
N LYS A 133 -6.15 16.71 -11.41
CA LYS A 133 -6.19 17.05 -9.99
C LYS A 133 -5.39 16.03 -9.16
N ILE A 134 -5.61 14.74 -9.39
CA ILE A 134 -4.86 13.67 -8.72
C ILE A 134 -3.36 13.83 -8.98
N MET A 135 -2.96 14.04 -10.24
CA MET A 135 -1.56 14.28 -10.59
C MET A 135 -0.97 15.44 -9.78
N LYS A 136 -1.69 16.57 -9.75
CA LYS A 136 -1.25 17.77 -9.03
C LYS A 136 -1.16 17.56 -7.51
N ASP A 137 -2.06 16.75 -6.95
CA ASP A 137 -2.07 16.46 -5.52
C ASP A 137 -0.95 15.47 -5.13
N LEU A 138 -0.51 14.62 -6.07
CA LEU A 138 0.56 13.63 -5.85
C LEU A 138 1.96 14.17 -6.16
N ASP A 139 2.11 15.02 -7.17
CA ASP A 139 3.37 15.64 -7.59
C ASP A 139 3.83 16.70 -6.56
N GLN A 140 4.41 16.23 -5.46
CA GLN A 140 4.83 17.05 -4.33
C GLN A 140 6.16 17.75 -4.62
N ASN A 141 7.02 17.11 -5.41
CA ASN A 141 8.31 17.68 -5.80
C ASN A 141 8.20 18.67 -6.98
N GLY A 142 7.08 18.68 -7.71
CA GLY A 142 6.78 19.61 -8.80
C GLY A 142 7.48 19.27 -10.13
N ASP A 143 7.90 18.02 -10.33
CA ASP A 143 8.61 17.57 -11.54
C ASP A 143 7.67 17.17 -12.69
N GLY A 144 6.36 17.15 -12.45
CA GLY A 144 5.34 16.78 -13.43
C GLY A 144 5.24 15.27 -13.67
N LYS A 145 5.82 14.45 -12.79
CA LYS A 145 5.73 13.00 -12.73
C LYS A 145 5.30 12.55 -11.33
N VAL A 146 5.11 11.25 -11.15
CA VAL A 146 4.81 10.65 -9.84
C VAL A 146 5.85 9.60 -9.54
N ASN A 147 6.71 9.85 -8.57
CA ASN A 147 7.69 8.89 -8.08
C ASN A 147 7.03 7.84 -7.16
N PHE A 148 7.80 6.85 -6.68
CA PHE A 148 7.24 5.77 -5.88
C PHE A 148 6.67 6.24 -4.52
N GLU A 149 7.31 7.19 -3.84
CA GLU A 149 6.82 7.72 -2.55
C GLU A 149 5.49 8.48 -2.72
N GLU A 150 5.38 9.26 -3.79
CA GLU A 150 4.16 9.96 -4.17
C GLU A 150 3.04 8.96 -4.54
N PHE A 151 3.37 7.89 -5.25
CA PHE A 151 2.43 6.79 -5.52
C PHE A 151 1.95 6.09 -4.24
N VAL A 152 2.84 5.81 -3.29
CA VAL A 152 2.46 5.20 -2.00
C VAL A 152 1.49 6.10 -1.23
N SER A 153 1.68 7.42 -1.30
CA SER A 153 0.76 8.39 -0.68
C SER A 153 -0.66 8.26 -1.22
N LEU A 154 -0.84 8.00 -2.51
CA LEU A 154 -2.14 7.69 -3.10
C LEU A 154 -2.74 6.40 -2.51
N VAL A 155 -1.95 5.33 -2.47
CA VAL A 155 -2.40 4.03 -1.95
C VAL A 155 -2.86 4.15 -0.51
N VAL A 156 -2.09 4.84 0.34
CA VAL A 156 -2.46 5.12 1.74
C VAL A 156 -3.77 5.89 1.82
N GLY A 157 -3.93 6.97 1.04
CA GLY A 157 -5.16 7.75 1.01
C GLY A 157 -6.39 6.93 0.63
N LEU A 158 -6.26 6.06 -0.37
CA LEU A 158 -7.33 5.16 -0.81
C LEU A 158 -7.64 4.07 0.20
N SER A 159 -6.62 3.49 0.83
CA SER A 159 -6.81 2.52 1.92
C SER A 159 -7.57 3.12 3.10
N ILE A 160 -7.25 4.35 3.49
CA ILE A 160 -7.98 5.07 4.55
C ILE A 160 -9.44 5.32 4.13
N ALA A 161 -9.67 5.73 2.88
CA ALA A 161 -11.03 5.94 2.37
C ALA A 161 -11.84 4.63 2.35
N CYS A 162 -11.22 3.52 1.92
CA CYS A 162 -11.83 2.18 1.99
C CYS A 162 -12.19 1.79 3.41
N GLU A 163 -11.29 2.04 4.36
CA GLU A 163 -11.52 1.74 5.76
C GLU A 163 -12.70 2.53 6.34
N GLN A 164 -12.81 3.81 6.02
CA GLN A 164 -13.97 4.63 6.42
C GLN A 164 -15.28 4.08 5.84
N ILE A 165 -15.28 3.62 4.59
CA ILE A 165 -16.46 3.01 3.95
C ILE A 165 -16.82 1.70 4.65
N TYR A 166 -15.82 0.87 5.00
CA TYR A 166 -16.03 -0.37 5.73
C TYR A 166 -16.69 -0.11 7.09
N GLN A 167 -16.16 0.83 7.87
CA GLN A 167 -16.70 1.22 9.18
C GLN A 167 -18.12 1.78 9.10
N LEU A 168 -18.44 2.56 8.06
CA LEU A 168 -19.80 3.06 7.83
C LEU A 168 -20.81 1.93 7.54
N HIS A 169 -20.38 0.85 6.89
CA HIS A 169 -21.22 -0.30 6.62
C HIS A 169 -21.38 -1.21 7.84
N THR A 170 -20.35 -1.37 8.67
CA THR A 170 -20.43 -2.18 9.90
C THR A 170 -21.24 -1.50 11.00
N GLN A 171 -21.14 -0.18 11.18
CA GLN A 171 -21.94 0.56 12.18
C GLN A 171 -23.45 0.65 11.84
N LYS A 172 -23.82 0.68 10.55
CA LYS A 172 -25.23 0.66 10.13
C LYS A 172 -25.91 -0.69 10.40
N ALA A 173 -25.16 -1.78 10.53
CA ALA A 173 -25.68 -3.10 10.85
C ALA A 173 -26.00 -3.28 12.35
N SER A 174 -25.26 -2.61 13.23
CA SER A 174 -25.49 -2.63 14.69
C SER A 174 -26.54 -1.62 15.16
N ALA A 175 -26.77 -0.53 14.43
CA ALA A 175 -27.82 0.46 14.74
C ALA A 175 -29.25 0.04 14.31
N LYS A 176 -29.41 -1.11 13.64
CA LYS A 176 -30.70 -1.68 13.21
C LYS A 176 -31.17 -2.88 14.04
N LYS A 177 -30.52 -3.15 15.18
CA LYS A 177 -30.83 -4.27 16.07
C LYS A 177 -31.45 -3.78 17.37
#